data_AF-X0Y8Y7-F1
#
_entry.id   AF-X0Y8Y7-F1
#
_cell.length_a   1.000
_cell.length_b   1.000
_cell.length_c   1.000
_cell.angle_alpha   90.00
_cell.angle_beta   90.00
_cell.angle_gamma   90.00
#
_symmetry.space_group_name_H-M   'P 1'
#
loop_
_entity.id
_entity.type
_entity.pdbx_description
1 polymer ?
#
loop_
_entity_poly.entity_id
_entity_poly.type
_entity_poly.pdbx_seq_one_letter_code
_entity_poly.pdbx_strand_id
1 'polypeptide(L)'
;MLAIKNNIMAANAARQLGQSYDALAKSVERLSSGLRIISAKDDAAGLAVRELMRAEIGVLEQGARNAQDAISMIQTFEGAMAVQDEILVRMKQLAEQAATESYSTKGRIQA
;
A
#
# COMPACT_ATOMS: atom_id res chain seq x y z
N MET A 1 64.17 -28.22 12.69
CA MET A 1 63.55 -28.19 11.34
C MET A 1 62.03 -27.86 11.39
N LEU A 2 61.57 -27.02 12.33
CA LEU A 2 60.14 -26.70 12.50
C LEU A 2 59.76 -25.36 11.81
N ALA A 3 60.63 -24.35 11.89
CA ALA A 3 60.41 -23.03 11.26
C ALA A 3 60.44 -23.05 9.72
N ILE A 4 61.14 -24.02 9.11
CA ILE A 4 61.21 -24.20 7.64
C ILE A 4 60.01 -25.02 7.13
N LYS A 5 59.48 -25.96 7.93
CA LYS A 5 58.34 -26.81 7.54
C LYS A 5 56.98 -26.16 7.77
N ASN A 6 56.85 -25.28 8.76
CA ASN A 6 55.61 -24.56 9.04
C ASN A 6 55.92 -23.09 9.33
N ASN A 7 55.61 -22.23 8.36
CA ASN A 7 55.79 -20.79 8.50
C ASN A 7 54.54 -20.17 9.14
N ILE A 8 54.54 -20.12 10.47
CA ILE A 8 53.42 -19.62 11.28
C ILE A 8 53.16 -18.13 11.01
N MET A 9 54.20 -17.33 10.68
CA MET A 9 54.05 -15.92 10.32
C MET A 9 53.28 -15.75 9.00
N ALA A 10 53.64 -16.53 7.97
CA ALA A 10 52.92 -16.53 6.69
C ALA A 10 51.48 -17.06 6.86
N ALA A 11 51.29 -18.11 7.66
CA ALA A 11 49.95 -18.63 7.97
C ALA A 11 49.09 -17.59 8.71
N ASN A 12 49.68 -16.82 9.62
CA ASN A 12 48.96 -15.76 10.32
C ASN A 12 48.60 -14.60 9.39
N ALA A 13 49.52 -14.19 8.52
CA ALA A 13 49.26 -13.19 7.49
C ALA A 13 48.14 -13.63 6.53
N ALA A 14 48.15 -14.90 6.10
CA ALA A 14 47.08 -15.47 5.26
C ALA A 14 45.72 -15.49 5.96
N ARG A 15 45.66 -15.81 7.26
CA ARG A 15 44.41 -15.74 8.04
C ARG A 15 43.89 -14.30 8.14
N GLN A 16 44.76 -13.33 8.42
CA GLN A 16 44.36 -11.93 8.49
C GLN A 16 43.90 -11.40 7.13
N LEU A 17 44.57 -11.81 6.05
CA LEU A 17 44.16 -11.49 4.68
C LEU A 17 42.77 -12.08 4.37
N GLY A 18 42.52 -13.33 4.76
CA GLY A 18 41.20 -13.96 4.62
C GLY A 18 40.10 -13.18 5.34
N GLN A 19 40.33 -12.77 6.59
CA GLN A 19 39.38 -11.94 7.34
C GLN A 19 39.10 -10.59 6.65
N SER A 20 40.14 -9.95 6.10
CA SER A 20 39.99 -8.70 5.36
C SER A 20 39.17 -8.88 4.07
N TYR A 21 39.36 -9.99 3.35
CA TYR A 21 38.55 -10.31 2.17
C TYR A 21 37.09 -10.59 2.54
N ASP A 22 36.82 -11.30 3.63
CA ASP A 22 35.46 -11.55 4.11
C ASP A 22 34.74 -10.25 4.49
N ALA A 23 35.44 -9.33 5.18
CA ALA A 23 34.90 -8.02 5.53
C ALA A 23 34.63 -7.14 4.29
N LEU A 24 35.53 -7.19 3.29
CA LEU A 24 35.35 -6.51 2.02
C LEU A 24 34.14 -7.07 1.26
N ALA A 25 34.00 -8.40 1.18
CA ALA A 25 32.89 -9.05 0.51
C ALA A 25 31.54 -8.62 1.11
N LYS A 26 31.41 -8.61 2.45
CA LYS A 26 30.22 -8.09 3.14
C LYS A 26 29.96 -6.61 2.83
N SER A 27 31.01 -5.80 2.73
CA SER A 27 30.88 -4.37 2.43
C SER A 27 30.38 -4.14 1.01
N VAL A 28 30.88 -4.92 0.05
CA VAL A 28 30.41 -4.91 -1.35
C VAL A 28 28.95 -5.37 -1.44
N GLU A 29 28.56 -6.40 -0.70
CA GLU A 29 27.18 -6.89 -0.65
C GLU A 29 26.21 -5.82 -0.10
N ARG A 30 26.62 -5.11 0.97
CA ARG A 30 25.85 -3.98 1.53
C ARG A 30 25.75 -2.82 0.55
N LEU A 31 26.84 -2.51 -0.14
CA LEU A 31 26.87 -1.44 -1.15
C LEU A 31 25.97 -1.78 -2.34
N SER A 32 26.04 -3.01 -2.83
CA SER A 32 25.24 -3.47 -3.98
C SER A 32 23.75 -3.56 -3.66
N SER A 33 23.39 -3.91 -2.43
CA SER A 33 21.99 -3.99 -2.01
C SER A 33 21.43 -2.66 -1.51
N GLY A 34 22.30 -1.72 -1.10
CA GLY A 34 21.90 -0.51 -0.37
C GLY A 34 21.38 -0.78 1.04
N LEU A 35 21.42 -2.04 1.51
CA LEU A 35 20.84 -2.47 2.77
C LEU A 35 21.94 -2.73 3.80
N ARG A 36 21.80 -2.13 4.99
CA ARG A 36 22.71 -2.40 6.12
C ARG A 36 22.60 -3.85 6.61
N ILE A 37 21.39 -4.39 6.65
CA ILE A 37 21.08 -5.76 7.09
C ILE A 37 20.69 -6.57 5.86
N ILE A 38 21.48 -7.59 5.54
CA ILE A 38 21.28 -8.41 4.33
C ILE A 38 20.77 -9.81 4.71
N SER A 39 21.29 -10.38 5.80
CA SER A 39 20.94 -11.73 6.26
C SER A 39 20.52 -11.75 7.72
N ALA A 40 19.63 -12.69 8.06
CA ALA A 40 19.25 -13.00 9.44
C ALA A 40 20.46 -13.44 10.30
N LYS A 41 21.54 -13.91 9.65
CA LYS A 41 22.78 -14.27 10.32
C LYS A 41 23.52 -13.08 10.93
N ASP A 42 23.40 -11.89 10.32
CA ASP A 42 24.05 -10.68 10.83
C ASP A 42 23.17 -9.94 11.86
N ASP A 43 21.85 -9.91 11.68
CA ASP A 43 20.88 -9.30 12.61
C ASP A 43 19.45 -9.84 12.35
N ALA A 44 19.06 -10.91 13.05
CA ALA A 44 17.75 -11.53 12.87
C ALA A 44 16.59 -10.62 13.33
N ALA A 45 16.77 -9.91 14.44
CA ALA A 45 15.73 -9.03 14.99
C ALA A 45 15.53 -7.79 14.10
N GLY A 46 16.63 -7.14 13.68
CA GLY A 46 16.57 -6.00 12.78
C GLY A 46 16.02 -6.38 11.40
N LEU A 47 16.34 -7.57 10.89
CA LEU A 47 15.73 -8.09 9.67
C LEU A 47 14.21 -8.31 9.84
N ALA A 48 13.79 -8.93 10.94
CA ALA A 48 12.37 -9.19 11.20
C ALA A 48 11.54 -7.89 11.30
N VAL A 49 12.05 -6.88 12.01
CA VAL A 49 11.39 -5.56 12.09
C VAL A 49 11.31 -4.90 10.71
N ARG A 50 12.37 -4.98 9.90
CA ARG A 50 12.35 -4.43 8.54
C ARG A 50 11.31 -5.10 7.66
N GLU A 51 11.23 -6.43 7.68
CA GLU A 51 10.25 -7.15 6.86
C GLU A 51 8.81 -6.88 7.36
N LEU A 52 8.61 -6.72 8.67
CA LEU A 52 7.33 -6.28 9.23
C LEU A 52 6.94 -4.90 8.71
N MET A 53 7.84 -3.92 8.79
CA MET A 53 7.60 -2.57 8.28
C MET A 53 7.33 -2.58 6.77
N ARG A 54 8.05 -3.41 6.00
CA ARG A 54 7.81 -3.56 4.55
C ARG A 54 6.42 -4.13 4.26
N ALA A 55 5.97 -5.09 5.05
CA ALA A 55 4.62 -5.63 4.95
C ALA A 55 3.57 -4.58 5.31
N GLU A 56 3.80 -3.82 6.38
CA GLU A 56 2.91 -2.75 6.82
C GLU A 56 2.78 -1.63 5.78
N ILE A 57 3.88 -1.23 5.12
CA ILE A 57 3.84 -0.29 3.99
C ILE A 57 2.89 -0.80 2.90
N GLY A 58 3.00 -2.08 2.50
CA GLY A 58 2.11 -2.65 1.50
C GLY A 58 0.64 -2.66 1.94
N VAL A 59 0.37 -2.92 3.22
CA VAL A 59 -0.97 -2.84 3.81
C VAL A 59 -1.50 -1.40 3.77
N LEU A 60 -0.69 -0.41 4.15
CA LEU A 60 -1.06 1.00 4.14
C LEU A 60 -1.33 1.50 2.71
N GLU A 61 -0.51 1.11 1.74
CA GLU A 61 -0.74 1.43 0.32
C GLU A 61 -2.06 0.84 -0.19
N GLN A 62 -2.38 -0.40 0.18
CA GLN A 62 -3.67 -1.00 -0.17
C GLN A 62 -4.83 -0.31 0.55
N GLY A 63 -4.65 0.04 1.83
CA GLY A 63 -5.63 0.79 2.61
C GLY A 63 -5.94 2.16 1.99
N ALA A 64 -4.91 2.86 1.51
CA ALA A 64 -5.06 4.14 0.81
C ALA A 64 -5.86 3.99 -0.49
N ARG A 65 -5.59 2.94 -1.28
CA ARG A 65 -6.39 2.62 -2.48
C ARG A 65 -7.84 2.32 -2.14
N ASN A 66 -8.09 1.47 -1.14
CA ASN A 66 -9.43 1.13 -0.69
C ASN A 66 -10.22 2.37 -0.22
N ALA A 67 -9.55 3.31 0.47
CA ALA A 67 -10.18 4.56 0.90
C ALA A 67 -10.55 5.44 -0.30
N GLN A 68 -9.69 5.51 -1.32
CA GLN A 68 -9.96 6.25 -2.55
C GLN A 68 -11.14 5.64 -3.34
N ASP A 69 -11.23 4.32 -3.38
CA ASP A 69 -12.36 3.61 -4.00
C ASP A 69 -13.67 3.89 -3.23
N ALA A 70 -13.62 3.87 -1.90
CA ALA A 70 -14.77 4.21 -1.06
C ALA A 70 -15.23 5.67 -1.28
N ILE A 71 -14.30 6.62 -1.40
CA ILE A 71 -14.63 8.01 -1.75
C ILE A 71 -15.32 8.08 -3.11
N SER A 72 -14.79 7.38 -4.11
CA SER A 72 -15.36 7.37 -5.46
C SER A 72 -16.77 6.76 -5.49
N MET A 73 -16.99 5.73 -4.67
CA MET A 73 -18.31 5.14 -4.46
C MET A 73 -19.27 6.13 -3.78
N ILE A 74 -18.83 6.82 -2.73
CA ILE A 74 -19.63 7.85 -2.04
C ILE A 74 -20.01 8.98 -3.01
N GLN A 75 -19.09 9.47 -3.84
CA GLN A 75 -19.38 10.49 -4.86
C GLN A 75 -20.43 10.02 -5.87
N THR A 76 -20.37 8.74 -6.27
CA THR A 76 -21.38 8.14 -7.16
C THR A 76 -22.74 8.06 -6.45
N PHE A 77 -22.77 7.70 -5.17
CA PHE A 77 -23.99 7.70 -4.37
C PHE A 77 -24.56 9.11 -4.18
N GLU A 78 -23.73 10.11 -3.91
CA GLU A 78 -24.16 11.53 -3.80
C GLU A 78 -24.82 12.00 -5.09
N GLY A 79 -24.24 11.68 -6.25
CA GLY A 79 -24.85 11.97 -7.55
C GLY A 79 -26.21 11.28 -7.74
N ALA A 80 -26.32 10.00 -7.37
CA ALA A 80 -27.58 9.28 -7.43
C ALA A 80 -28.64 9.84 -6.47
N MET A 81 -28.24 10.26 -5.27
CA MET A 81 -29.13 10.86 -4.28
C MET A 81 -29.66 12.23 -4.74
N ALA A 82 -28.84 13.03 -5.42
CA ALA A 82 -29.30 14.30 -6.00
C ALA A 82 -30.44 14.09 -7.02
N VAL A 83 -30.33 13.04 -7.86
CA VAL A 83 -31.39 12.67 -8.81
C VAL A 83 -32.64 12.18 -8.08
N GLN A 84 -32.48 11.38 -7.01
CA GLN A 84 -33.63 10.93 -6.21
C GLN A 84 -34.37 12.10 -5.56
N ASP A 85 -33.65 13.10 -5.04
CA ASP A 85 -34.25 14.30 -4.46
C ASP A 85 -35.06 15.08 -5.50
N GLU A 86 -34.52 15.28 -6.70
CA GLU A 86 -35.23 15.91 -7.82
C GLU A 86 -36.52 15.17 -8.17
N ILE A 87 -36.48 13.84 -8.25
CA ILE A 87 -37.66 13.00 -8.51
C ILE A 87 -38.70 13.18 -7.40
N LEU A 88 -38.30 13.17 -6.13
CA LEU A 88 -39.22 13.34 -5.01
C LEU A 88 -39.88 14.73 -5.01
N VAL A 89 -39.13 15.78 -5.33
CA VAL A 89 -39.68 17.14 -5.50
C VAL A 89 -40.69 17.15 -6.65
N ARG A 90 -40.35 16.52 -7.79
CA ARG A 90 -41.26 16.44 -8.94
C ARG A 90 -42.53 15.64 -8.61
N MET A 91 -42.42 14.54 -7.86
CA MET A 91 -43.55 13.75 -7.40
C MET A 91 -44.48 14.57 -6.50
N LYS A 92 -43.92 15.37 -5.58
CA LYS A 92 -44.72 16.28 -4.74
C LYS A 92 -45.48 17.31 -5.58
N GLN A 93 -44.81 17.94 -6.54
CA GLN A 93 -45.45 18.88 -7.46
C GLN A 93 -46.61 18.22 -8.23
N LEU A 94 -46.40 17.01 -8.75
CA LEU A 94 -47.44 16.25 -9.46
C LEU A 94 -48.61 15.86 -8.54
N ALA A 95 -48.33 15.52 -7.27
CA ALA A 95 -49.36 15.20 -6.29
C ALA A 95 -50.20 16.44 -5.91
N GLU A 96 -49.57 17.60 -5.73
CA GLU A 96 -50.26 18.89 -5.50
C GLU A 96 -51.10 19.31 -6.72
N GLN A 97 -50.55 19.13 -7.93
CA GLN A 97 -51.29 19.33 -9.17
C GLN A 97 -52.52 18.42 -9.22
N ALA A 98 -52.39 17.13 -8.96
CA ALA A 98 -53.50 16.18 -8.98
C ALA A 98 -54.56 16.47 -7.89
N ALA A 99 -54.14 16.95 -6.70
CA ALA A 99 -55.05 17.32 -5.62
C ALA A 99 -55.81 18.63 -5.91
N THR A 100 -55.17 19.57 -6.62
CA THR A 100 -55.77 20.86 -7.00
C THR A 100 -56.61 20.75 -8.27
N GLU A 101 -56.26 19.84 -9.20
CA GLU A 101 -57.01 19.48 -10.42
C GLU A 101 -58.28 18.65 -10.13
N SER A 102 -59.00 18.97 -9.05
CA SER A 102 -60.40 18.57 -8.87
C SER A 102 -61.36 19.19 -9.91
N TYR A 103 -60.86 19.99 -10.87
CA TYR A 103 -61.66 20.57 -11.95
C TYR A 103 -61.48 19.83 -13.28
N SER A 104 -62.38 18.87 -13.48
CA SER A 104 -62.76 18.24 -14.74
C SER A 104 -61.89 17.07 -15.22
N THR A 105 -62.42 15.88 -15.00
CA THR A 105 -62.11 14.59 -15.64
C THR A 105 -62.05 14.66 -17.18
N LYS A 106 -62.41 15.78 -17.82
CA LYS A 106 -62.39 15.97 -19.29
C LYS A 106 -61.06 16.48 -19.85
N GLY A 107 -60.15 17.03 -19.05
CA GLY A 107 -58.87 17.59 -19.53
C GLY A 107 -57.70 16.60 -19.64
N ARG A 108 -57.80 15.41 -19.04
CA ARG A 108 -56.66 14.48 -18.87
C ARG A 108 -56.37 13.54 -20.04
N ILE A 109 -57.18 13.55 -21.10
CA ILE A 109 -57.07 12.62 -22.26
C ILE A 109 -56.63 13.33 -23.55
N GLN A 110 -56.39 14.65 -23.54
CA GLN A 110 -56.07 15.39 -24.76
C GLN A 110 -54.88 16.33 -24.59
N ALA A 111 -53.68 15.75 -24.50
CA ALA A 111 -52.42 16.28 -24.99
C ALA A 111 -51.37 15.14 -24.99
#